data_AF-A0A7Y6X419-F1
#
_entry.id   AF-A0A7Y6X419-F1
#
_cell.length_a   1.000
_cell.length_b   1.000
_cell.length_c   1.000
_cell.angle_alpha   90.00
_cell.angle_beta   90.00
_cell.angle_gamma   90.00
#
_symmetry.space_group_name_H-M   'P 1'
#
loop_
_entity.id
_entity.type
_entity.pdbx_description
1 polymer ?
#
loop_
_entity_poly.entity_id
_entity_poly.type
_entity_poly.pdbx_seq_one_letter_code
_entity_poly.pdbx_strand_id
1 'polypeptide(L)'
;PETTLAPQFDPPSEVREGEVREQRAFMEGVSLLMVDSAPAGATVSVNGRTEGTTPLSVTLECVTDAPVTVKLTRRGFSSLEHTLSCRQDTMTQLFGRLRKGQSGSKP
;
A
#
# COMPACT_ATOMS: atom_id res chain seq x y z
N PRO A 1 32.61 -11.11 5.33
CA PRO A 1 31.56 -10.74 4.36
C PRO A 1 30.24 -10.48 5.09
N GLU A 2 30.05 -9.24 5.54
CA GLU A 2 28.77 -8.78 6.07
C GLU A 2 27.89 -8.39 4.89
N THR A 3 27.10 -9.35 4.38
CA THR A 3 25.98 -9.01 3.52
C THR A 3 24.94 -8.37 4.43
N THR A 4 24.98 -7.04 4.57
CA THR A 4 23.84 -6.28 5.06
C THR A 4 22.67 -6.61 4.12
N LEU A 5 21.75 -7.48 4.57
CA LEU A 5 20.46 -7.65 3.92
C LEU A 5 19.72 -6.32 4.08
N ALA A 6 19.95 -5.38 3.17
CA ALA A 6 18.97 -4.35 2.93
C ALA A 6 17.65 -5.07 2.62
N PRO A 7 16.51 -4.66 3.20
CA PRO A 7 15.21 -5.18 2.81
C PRO A 7 15.13 -5.10 1.28
N GLN A 8 15.03 -6.27 0.63
CA GLN A 8 14.92 -6.34 -0.82
C GLN A 8 13.54 -5.83 -1.18
N PHE A 9 13.47 -4.56 -1.57
CA PHE A 9 12.26 -4.01 -2.15
C PHE A 9 12.20 -4.42 -3.62
N ASP A 10 11.23 -5.24 -4.00
CA ASP A 10 10.94 -5.57 -5.40
C ASP A 10 10.78 -4.28 -6.20
N PRO A 11 11.45 -4.16 -7.36
CA PRO A 11 11.35 -2.96 -8.18
C PRO A 11 9.91 -2.81 -8.72
N PRO A 12 9.36 -1.59 -8.76
CA PRO A 12 7.98 -1.35 -9.19
C PRO A 12 7.66 -1.78 -10.63
N SER A 13 8.68 -2.11 -11.44
CA SER A 13 8.54 -2.67 -12.79
C SER A 13 7.97 -4.08 -12.81
N GLU A 14 8.11 -4.86 -11.73
CA GLU A 14 7.62 -6.25 -11.67
C GLU A 14 6.16 -6.37 -11.22
N VAL A 15 5.57 -5.28 -10.72
CA VAL A 15 4.17 -5.24 -10.33
C VAL A 15 3.29 -5.12 -11.58
N ARG A 16 2.37 -6.06 -11.80
CA ARG A 16 1.46 -6.02 -12.95
C ARG A 16 0.34 -5.01 -12.72
N GLU A 17 -0.27 -4.53 -13.80
CA GLU A 17 -1.42 -3.63 -13.68
C GLU A 17 -2.60 -4.31 -12.98
N GLY A 18 -3.19 -3.62 -12.01
CA GLY A 18 -4.23 -4.16 -11.14
C GLY A 18 -3.71 -5.03 -10.00
N GLU A 19 -2.39 -5.09 -9.79
CA GLU A 19 -1.79 -5.77 -8.64
C GLU A 19 -1.24 -4.78 -7.61
N VAL A 20 -1.25 -5.21 -6.36
CA VAL A 20 -0.53 -4.59 -5.24
C VAL A 20 0.62 -5.52 -4.86
N ARG A 21 1.81 -4.96 -4.68
CA ARG A 21 2.89 -5.64 -3.97
C ARG A 21 2.98 -5.10 -2.56
N GLU A 22 3.03 -6.04 -1.62
CA GLU A 22 3.22 -5.79 -0.21
C GLU A 22 4.61 -6.26 0.20
N GLN A 23 5.36 -5.36 0.82
CA GLN A 23 6.71 -5.61 1.29
C GLN A 23 6.79 -5.21 2.74
N ARG A 24 7.41 -6.04 3.58
CA ARG A 24 7.50 -5.80 5.02
C ARG A 24 8.95 -5.79 5.46
N ALA A 25 9.30 -4.82 6.28
CA ALA A 25 10.56 -4.76 6.98
C ALA A 25 10.30 -4.60 8.48
N PHE A 26 11.17 -5.19 9.30
CA PHE A 26 11.14 -4.95 10.74
C PHE A 26 11.50 -3.49 11.03
N MET A 27 10.73 -2.84 11.91
CA MET A 27 10.95 -1.47 12.35
C MET A 27 10.51 -1.35 13.80
N GLU A 28 11.47 -1.39 14.73
CA GLU A 28 11.20 -1.40 16.16
C GLU A 28 10.40 -0.17 16.62
N GLY A 29 9.34 -0.40 17.41
CA GLY A 29 8.55 0.63 18.07
C GLY A 29 7.55 1.36 17.18
N VAL A 30 7.47 1.04 15.87
CA VAL A 30 6.60 1.74 14.92
C VAL A 30 5.91 0.77 13.97
N SER A 31 4.60 0.94 13.81
CA SER A 31 3.83 0.34 12.73
C SER A 31 3.62 1.38 11.63
N LEU A 32 4.43 1.34 10.59
CA LEU A 32 4.39 2.31 9.49
C LEU A 32 3.81 1.67 8.22
N LEU A 33 2.80 2.29 7.63
CA LEU A 33 2.30 1.94 6.30
C LEU A 33 2.71 3.01 5.30
N MET A 34 3.51 2.61 4.32
CA MET A 34 3.87 3.44 3.15
C MET A 34 3.09 2.95 1.95
N VAL A 35 2.48 3.87 1.21
CA VAL A 35 1.64 3.55 0.06
C VAL A 35 2.09 4.37 -1.14
N ASP A 36 2.58 3.67 -2.15
CA ASP A 36 2.98 4.18 -3.44
C ASP A 36 2.03 3.68 -4.53
N SER A 37 1.92 4.43 -5.63
CA SER A 37 1.19 3.94 -6.79
C SER A 37 1.77 4.39 -8.12
N ALA A 38 1.50 3.60 -9.16
CA ALA A 38 1.72 3.97 -10.54
C ALA A 38 0.39 3.96 -11.31
N PRO A 39 -0.09 5.13 -11.82
CA PRO A 39 0.50 6.47 -11.63
C PRO A 39 0.38 6.98 -10.18
N ALA A 40 1.28 7.89 -9.81
CA ALA A 40 1.29 8.56 -8.49
C ALA A 40 0.14 9.59 -8.38
N GLY A 41 -0.32 9.89 -7.17
CA GLY A 41 -1.46 10.77 -6.89
C GLY A 41 -2.80 10.02 -6.91
N ALA A 42 -2.81 8.77 -6.48
CA ALA A 42 -4.03 8.01 -6.21
C ALA A 42 -4.50 8.33 -4.78
N THR A 43 -5.80 8.52 -4.57
CA THR A 43 -6.38 8.65 -3.23
C THR A 43 -6.26 7.33 -2.48
N VAL A 44 -5.70 7.39 -1.28
CA VAL A 44 -5.52 6.26 -0.36
C VAL A 44 -6.59 6.33 0.72
N SER A 45 -7.33 5.24 0.89
CA SER A 45 -8.23 5.04 2.01
C SER A 45 -7.80 3.81 2.80
N VAL A 46 -7.70 3.93 4.12
CA VAL A 46 -7.37 2.85 5.05
C VAL A 46 -8.60 2.57 5.91
N ASN A 47 -9.08 1.32 5.91
CA ASN A 47 -10.30 0.90 6.60
C ASN A 47 -11.53 1.79 6.30
N GLY A 48 -11.63 2.24 5.04
CA GLY A 48 -12.72 3.11 4.58
C GLY A 48 -12.55 4.61 4.90
N ARG A 49 -11.52 5.00 5.66
CA ARG A 49 -11.19 6.41 5.93
C ARG A 49 -10.13 6.90 4.95
N THR A 50 -10.37 8.04 4.31
CA THR A 50 -9.38 8.64 3.40
C THR A 50 -8.25 9.29 4.21
N GLU A 51 -7.03 8.81 3.99
CA GLU A 51 -5.82 9.28 4.68
C GLU A 51 -5.03 10.28 3.82
N GLY A 52 -5.19 10.27 2.49
CA GLY A 52 -4.52 11.22 1.62
C GLY A 52 -4.36 10.72 0.18
N THR A 53 -3.25 11.09 -0.47
CA THR A 53 -2.91 10.67 -1.83
C THR A 53 -1.48 10.13 -1.91
N THR A 54 -1.23 9.13 -2.75
CA THR A 54 0.11 8.56 -2.95
C THR A 54 1.10 9.58 -3.55
N PRO A 55 2.39 9.54 -3.16
CA PRO A 55 2.96 8.71 -2.09
C PRO A 55 2.49 9.18 -0.70
N LEU A 56 2.11 8.23 0.16
CA LEU A 56 1.59 8.50 1.50
C LEU A 56 2.31 7.63 2.54
N SER A 57 2.60 8.19 3.70
CA SER A 57 3.07 7.44 4.87
C SER A 57 2.15 7.71 6.06
N VAL A 58 1.67 6.65 6.69
CA VAL A 58 0.71 6.71 7.79
C VAL A 58 1.12 5.71 8.87
N THR A 59 1.17 6.17 10.11
CA THR A 59 1.35 5.28 11.26
C THR A 59 0.04 4.56 11.53
N LEU A 60 0.09 3.23 11.67
CA LEU A 60 -1.06 2.41 11.99
C LEU A 60 -1.12 2.17 13.49
N GLU A 61 -2.29 2.36 14.09
CA GLU A 61 -2.59 1.81 15.40
C GLU A 61 -2.89 0.31 15.23
N CYS A 62 -1.84 -0.51 15.18
CA CYS A 62 -1.98 -1.94 14.95
C CYS A 62 -2.49 -2.67 16.18
N VAL A 63 -3.70 -3.22 16.06
CA VAL A 63 -4.09 -4.42 16.79
C VAL A 63 -3.52 -5.62 16.03
N THR A 64 -2.66 -6.40 16.68
CA THR A 64 -1.98 -7.55 16.06
C THR A 64 -2.97 -8.48 15.35
N ASP A 65 -2.66 -8.83 14.11
CA ASP A 65 -3.47 -9.68 13.22
C ASP A 65 -4.82 -9.12 12.79
N ALA A 66 -5.18 -7.90 13.21
CA ALA A 66 -6.38 -7.24 12.70
C ALA A 66 -6.24 -6.93 11.19
N PRO A 67 -7.28 -7.18 10.39
CA PRO A 67 -7.25 -6.86 8.96
C PRO A 67 -7.26 -5.33 8.77
N VAL A 68 -6.39 -4.86 7.88
CA VAL A 68 -6.33 -3.48 7.42
C VAL A 68 -6.56 -3.46 5.91
N THR A 69 -7.66 -2.86 5.48
CA THR A 69 -8.00 -2.75 4.06
C THR A 69 -7.53 -1.41 3.52
N VAL A 70 -6.63 -1.44 2.55
CA VAL A 70 -6.10 -0.27 1.85
C VAL A 70 -6.69 -0.23 0.46
N LYS A 71 -7.33 0.89 0.12
CA LYS A 71 -7.95 1.14 -1.17
C LYS A 71 -7.29 2.31 -1.87
N LEU A 72 -6.89 2.09 -3.11
CA LEU A 72 -6.35 3.06 -4.05
C LEU A 72 -7.41 3.42 -5.08
N THR A 73 -7.69 4.71 -5.23
CA THR A 73 -8.62 5.21 -6.25
C THR A 73 -8.01 6.39 -7.00
N ARG A 74 -8.25 6.45 -8.32
CA ARG A 74 -7.82 7.57 -9.15
C ARG A 74 -8.77 7.73 -10.32
N ARG A 75 -9.09 8.97 -10.67
CA ARG A 75 -9.95 9.27 -11.84
C ARG A 75 -9.37 8.65 -13.11
N GLY A 76 -10.20 7.92 -13.86
CA GLY A 76 -9.80 7.21 -15.08
C GLY A 76 -9.14 5.84 -14.88
N PHE A 77 -9.02 5.38 -13.64
CA PHE A 77 -8.46 4.07 -13.29
C PHE A 77 -9.47 3.23 -12.50
N SER A 78 -9.35 1.90 -12.59
CA SER A 78 -10.09 1.01 -11.69
C SER A 78 -9.58 1.18 -10.27
N SER A 79 -10.49 1.12 -9.29
CA SER A 79 -10.08 1.03 -7.88
C SER A 79 -9.31 -0.26 -7.65
N LEU A 80 -8.26 -0.17 -6.85
CA LEU A 80 -7.45 -1.30 -6.44
C LEU A 80 -7.51 -1.41 -4.91
N GLU A 81 -7.77 -2.59 -4.40
CA GLU A 81 -7.98 -2.83 -2.97
C GLU A 81 -7.10 -3.99 -2.52
N HIS A 82 -6.48 -3.84 -1.35
CA HIS A 82 -5.59 -4.84 -0.77
C HIS A 82 -5.80 -4.90 0.75
N THR A 83 -5.90 -6.10 1.29
CA THR A 83 -6.06 -6.30 2.75
C THR A 83 -4.81 -6.96 3.30
N LEU A 84 -4.21 -6.32 4.29
CA LEU A 84 -3.03 -6.79 5.00
C LEU A 84 -3.38 -7.09 6.47
N SER A 85 -2.68 -8.03 7.08
CA SER A 85 -2.73 -8.22 8.54
C SER A 85 -1.82 -7.20 9.21
N CYS A 86 -2.36 -6.38 10.11
CA CYS A 86 -1.59 -5.39 10.85
C CYS A 86 -0.53 -6.09 11.72
N ARG A 87 0.70 -5.54 11.71
CA ARG A 87 1.79 -6.01 12.54
C ARG A 87 2.44 -4.85 13.28
N GLN A 88 2.72 -5.09 14.55
CA GLN A 88 3.56 -4.22 15.37
C GLN A 88 5.02 -4.32 14.91
N ASP A 89 5.80 -3.29 15.22
CA ASP A 89 7.22 -3.22 14.92
C ASP A 89 7.57 -3.52 13.45
N THR A 90 6.71 -3.04 12.55
CA THR A 90 6.76 -3.40 11.13
C THR A 90 6.50 -2.18 10.27
N MET A 91 7.39 -1.96 9.32
CA MET A 91 7.16 -1.10 8.17
C MET A 91 6.59 -1.94 7.03
N THR A 92 5.38 -1.62 6.59
CA THR A 92 4.72 -2.22 5.44
C THR A 92 4.70 -1.22 4.29
N GLN A 93 5.30 -1.57 3.17
CA GLN A 93 5.24 -0.80 1.93
C GLN A 93 4.30 -1.48 0.95
N LEU A 94 3.29 -0.75 0.49
CA LEU A 94 2.40 -1.15 -0.59
C LEU A 94 2.74 -0.38 -1.85
N PHE A 95 3.02 -1.09 -2.93
CA PHE A 95 3.10 -0.51 -4.27
C PHE A 95 1.93 -1.01 -5.11
N GLY A 96 0.99 -0.13 -5.43
CA GLY A 96 -0.15 -0.45 -6.29
C GLY A 96 0.03 0.05 -7.71
N ARG A 97 -0.02 -0.85 -8.70
CA ARG A 97 -0.03 -0.44 -10.11
C ARG A 97 -1.47 -0.40 -10.60
N LEU A 98 -2.03 0.80 -10.78
CA LEU A 98 -3.42 0.96 -11.18
C LEU A 98 -3.59 0.60 -12.66
N ARG A 99 -4.58 -0.24 -12.95
CA ARG A 99 -5.00 -0.50 -14.33
C ARG A 99 -5.91 0.62 -14.83
N LYS A 100 -5.73 1.02 -16.08
CA LYS A 100 -6.71 1.88 -16.76
C LYS A 100 -8.03 1.10 -16.83
N GLY A 101 -9.08 1.72 -16.33
CA GLY A 101 -10.41 1.13 -16.33
C GLY A 101 -11.35 2.24 -15.94
N GLN A 102 -12.47 2.33 -16.66
CA GLN A 102 -13.49 3.33 -16.38
C GLN A 102 -13.85 3.22 -14.90
N SER A 103 -13.51 4.26 -14.13
CA SER A 103 -13.91 4.36 -12.73
C SER A 103 -15.42 4.26 -12.73
N GLY A 104 -15.94 3.14 -12.23
CA GLY A 104 -17.37 2.86 -12.22
C GLY A 104 -18.07 3.95 -11.45
N SER A 105 -18.67 4.89 -12.19
CA SER A 105 -19.91 5.54 -11.83
C SER A 105 -20.87 4.41 -11.44
N LYS A 106 -21.07 4.21 -10.14
CA LYS A 106 -22.21 3.44 -9.67
C LYS A 106 -23.45 4.30 -10.04
N PRO A 107 -24.40 3.76 -10.82
CA PRO A 107 -25.60 4.48 -11.23
C PRO A 107 -26.47 4.90 -10.04
#